data_AF-A0A947J602-F1
#
_entry.id   AF-A0A947J602-F1
#
_cell.length_a   1.000
_cell.length_b   1.000
_cell.length_c   1.000
_cell.angle_alpha   90.00
_cell.angle_beta   90.00
_cell.angle_gamma   90.00
#
_symmetry.space_group_name_H-M   'P 1'
#
loop_
_entity.id
_entity.type
_entity.pdbx_description
1 polymer ?
#
loop_
_entity_poly.entity_id
_entity_poly.type
_entity_poly.pdbx_seq_one_letter_code
_entity_poly.pdbx_strand_id
1 'polypeptide(L)'
;MFDPNGAGMLYNHPRWCPGCLHDWREKGEESYFPLYWYLSPVKFCPEHNNELVDKCLSCGRHQPFIPKHYHIDHCSYCGSWLGQKDEVAVQKPIFSPTRFDQFAADAVAEMIREGSDVLAYASYPRLQQRLKEYAELLTAGVCSEFERLVGFRHSVLSNWIKRDTRPKIQLLFLFCFRLETSPVRLLREDIPATIPQIIQPFPIHIARIQVKLTAKLRKQLHNDLKAIIDSTDEPITFMEACKKLGYTNSFLKYWFPDECRRITDQRKKYVIEKRDEIARQAEEFAYNTVMELLSQGKRANKKIIEKLLRPHKLSQARPAVRAGVKRAMEAFFAENSANG
;
A
#
# COMPACT_ATOMS: atom_id res chain seq x y z
N MET A 1 0.16 32.47 -3.03
CA MET A 1 -1.05 31.72 -3.37
C MET A 1 -1.24 30.45 -2.51
N PHE A 2 -0.21 29.61 -2.37
CA PHE A 2 -0.28 28.36 -1.59
C PHE A 2 0.11 28.53 -0.12
N ASP A 3 -0.09 27.46 0.66
CA ASP A 3 0.43 27.30 2.02
C ASP A 3 1.91 27.69 2.10
N PRO A 4 2.29 28.58 3.05
CA PRO A 4 3.65 29.13 3.11
C PRO A 4 4.71 28.11 3.49
N ASN A 5 4.33 26.98 4.10
CA ASN A 5 5.27 25.91 4.44
C ASN A 5 5.51 24.95 3.27
N GLY A 6 4.87 25.17 2.11
CA GLY A 6 4.97 24.27 0.95
C GLY A 6 4.54 22.83 1.25
N ALA A 7 3.76 22.63 2.32
CA ALA A 7 3.55 21.32 2.90
C ALA A 7 2.83 20.39 1.92
N GLY A 8 3.51 19.31 1.53
CA GLY A 8 3.00 18.33 0.58
C GLY A 8 3.03 18.77 -0.89
N MET A 9 3.78 19.81 -1.24
CA MET A 9 4.00 20.21 -2.64
C MET A 9 5.04 19.35 -3.35
N LEU A 10 6.10 18.97 -2.63
CA LEU A 10 7.20 18.16 -3.14
C LEU A 10 7.17 16.76 -2.52
N TYR A 11 7.70 15.78 -3.25
CA TYR A 11 8.03 14.48 -2.68
C TYR A 11 9.22 14.59 -1.72
N ASN A 12 9.30 13.67 -0.75
CA ASN A 12 10.40 13.61 0.23
C ASN A 12 11.68 12.99 -0.34
N HIS A 13 11.59 12.36 -1.52
CA HIS A 13 12.69 11.74 -2.25
C HIS A 13 12.57 12.10 -3.73
N PRO A 14 13.69 12.19 -4.48
CA PRO A 14 13.67 12.28 -5.93
C PRO A 14 12.90 11.12 -6.54
N ARG A 15 12.14 11.43 -7.58
CA ARG A 15 11.50 10.44 -8.43
C ARG A 15 12.04 10.57 -9.85
N TRP A 16 11.99 9.48 -10.61
CA TRP A 16 12.42 9.49 -12.00
C TRP A 16 11.61 8.51 -12.84
N CYS A 17 11.66 8.70 -14.16
CA CYS A 17 11.19 7.72 -15.12
C CYS A 17 12.38 6.90 -15.64
N PRO A 18 12.42 5.57 -15.45
CA PRO A 18 13.47 4.74 -16.05
C PRO A 18 13.48 4.84 -17.59
N GLY A 19 12.29 4.99 -18.21
CA GLY A 19 12.14 5.19 -19.65
C GLY A 19 12.83 6.47 -20.15
N CYS A 20 12.60 7.61 -19.50
CA CYS A 20 13.29 8.86 -19.88
C CYS A 20 14.80 8.75 -19.74
N LEU A 21 15.30 8.18 -18.64
CA LEU A 21 16.75 7.99 -18.46
C LEU A 21 17.34 7.05 -19.52
N HIS A 22 16.59 6.06 -19.97
CA HIS A 22 16.99 5.18 -21.06
C HIS A 22 17.03 5.92 -22.40
N ASP A 23 15.95 6.62 -22.76
CA ASP A 23 15.87 7.34 -24.02
C ASP A 23 16.94 8.43 -24.15
N TRP A 24 17.22 9.18 -23.07
CA TRP A 24 18.29 10.18 -23.07
C TRP A 24 19.65 9.54 -23.30
N ARG A 25 19.93 8.41 -22.64
CA ARG A 25 21.19 7.68 -22.83
C ARG A 25 21.35 7.17 -24.26
N GLU A 26 20.30 6.58 -24.83
CA GLU A 26 20.31 6.09 -26.22
C GLU A 26 20.54 7.23 -27.24
N LYS A 27 20.02 8.42 -26.95
CA LYS A 27 20.21 9.62 -27.78
C LYS A 27 21.53 10.36 -27.53
N GLY A 28 22.30 9.96 -26.52
CA GLY A 28 23.49 10.70 -26.09
C GLY A 28 23.18 12.07 -25.46
N GLU A 29 21.96 12.27 -24.97
CA GLU A 29 21.52 13.48 -24.28
C GLU A 29 21.94 13.45 -22.80
N GLU A 30 22.30 14.61 -22.25
CA GLU A 30 22.62 14.74 -20.83
C GLU A 30 21.36 14.44 -20.00
N SER A 31 21.45 13.45 -19.11
CA SER A 31 20.37 13.14 -18.19
C SER A 31 20.20 14.28 -17.18
N TYR A 32 18.96 14.68 -16.94
CA TYR A 32 18.58 15.62 -15.90
C TYR A 32 17.30 15.14 -15.20
N PHE A 33 16.96 15.72 -14.05
CA PHE A 33 15.71 15.40 -13.35
C PHE A 33 14.75 16.58 -13.51
N PRO A 34 13.75 16.49 -14.41
CA PRO A 34 12.77 17.55 -14.63
C PRO A 34 12.07 17.99 -13.34
N LEU A 35 11.80 19.31 -13.22
CA LEU A 35 11.11 19.88 -12.06
C LEU A 35 9.79 19.16 -11.75
N TYR A 36 9.04 18.79 -12.79
CA TYR A 36 7.73 18.17 -12.63
C TYR A 36 7.77 16.79 -11.94
N TRP A 37 8.92 16.07 -11.97
CA TRP A 37 9.08 14.80 -11.24
C TRP A 37 9.08 14.97 -9.72
N TYR A 38 9.44 16.15 -9.23
CA TYR A 38 9.52 16.44 -7.80
C TYR A 38 8.17 16.85 -7.20
N LEU A 39 7.20 17.25 -8.04
CA LEU A 39 5.91 17.77 -7.60
C LEU A 39 4.96 16.62 -7.24
N SER A 40 4.44 16.65 -6.01
CA SER A 40 3.58 15.60 -5.45
C SER A 40 2.29 15.28 -6.25
N PRO A 41 1.68 16.24 -6.98
CA PRO A 41 0.52 15.94 -7.84
C PRO A 41 0.87 15.02 -9.02
N VAL A 42 2.13 15.01 -9.47
CA VAL A 42 2.59 14.19 -10.59
C VAL A 42 3.00 12.82 -10.08
N LYS A 43 2.35 11.76 -10.56
CA LYS A 43 2.64 10.37 -10.15
C LYS A 43 3.32 9.55 -11.22
N PHE A 44 3.23 9.98 -12.47
CA PHE A 44 3.66 9.21 -13.63
C PHE A 44 4.35 10.11 -14.66
N CYS A 45 5.10 9.48 -15.55
CA CYS A 45 5.71 10.13 -16.69
C CYS A 45 4.69 10.19 -17.84
N PRO A 46 4.33 11.38 -18.38
CA PRO A 46 3.46 11.49 -19.54
C PRO A 46 4.11 10.94 -20.82
N GLU A 47 5.44 10.99 -20.94
CA GLU A 47 6.16 10.47 -22.13
C GLU A 47 6.08 8.94 -22.24
N HIS A 48 6.23 8.24 -21.12
CA HIS A 48 6.28 6.76 -21.10
C HIS A 48 5.06 6.10 -20.45
N ASN A 49 4.12 6.89 -19.94
CA ASN A 49 2.92 6.45 -19.24
C ASN A 49 3.15 5.46 -18.08
N ASN A 50 4.30 5.59 -17.40
CA ASN A 50 4.70 4.72 -16.30
C ASN A 50 4.77 5.50 -14.99
N GLU A 51 4.47 4.85 -13.87
CA GLU A 51 4.65 5.46 -12.54
C GLU A 51 6.12 5.90 -12.36
N LEU A 52 6.33 7.10 -11.82
CA LEU A 52 7.67 7.55 -11.47
C LEU A 52 8.20 6.70 -10.32
N VAL A 53 9.41 6.19 -10.41
CA VAL A 53 10.00 5.39 -9.33
C VAL A 53 10.83 6.28 -8.40
N ASP A 54 10.93 5.91 -7.12
CA ASP A 54 11.67 6.66 -6.09
C ASP A 54 12.72 5.81 -5.36
N LYS A 55 12.89 4.56 -5.80
CA LYS A 55 13.84 3.57 -5.28
C LYS A 55 14.62 2.94 -6.41
N CYS A 56 15.90 2.70 -6.17
CA CYS A 56 16.74 1.94 -7.10
C CYS A 56 16.20 0.51 -7.25
N LEU A 57 16.01 0.05 -8.49
CA LEU A 57 15.50 -1.29 -8.77
C LEU A 57 16.49 -2.40 -8.37
N SER A 58 17.79 -2.10 -8.33
CA SER A 58 18.83 -3.07 -7.98
C SER A 58 19.01 -3.24 -6.46
N CYS A 59 19.00 -2.16 -5.69
CA CYS A 59 19.27 -2.21 -4.24
C CYS A 59 18.11 -1.78 -3.32
N GLY A 60 17.01 -1.30 -3.89
CA GLY A 60 15.79 -0.89 -3.16
C GLY A 60 15.91 0.40 -2.34
N ARG A 61 17.04 1.11 -2.39
CA ARG A 61 17.26 2.35 -1.62
C ARG A 61 16.68 3.58 -2.33
N HIS A 62 16.10 4.49 -1.54
CA HIS A 62 15.75 5.83 -2.00
C HIS A 62 17.01 6.62 -2.35
N GLN A 63 16.93 7.47 -3.36
CA GLN A 63 18.05 8.31 -3.77
C GLN A 63 18.08 9.63 -2.99
N PRO A 64 19.27 10.20 -2.71
CA PRO A 64 19.37 11.54 -2.15
C PRO A 64 19.09 12.59 -3.24
N PHE A 65 18.60 13.78 -2.86
CA PHE A 65 18.45 14.91 -3.80
C PHE A 65 19.78 15.43 -4.33
N ILE A 66 20.84 15.33 -3.53
CA ILE A 66 22.21 15.64 -3.93
C ILE A 66 22.91 14.29 -4.12
N PRO A 67 23.17 13.87 -5.37
CA PRO A 67 23.88 12.63 -5.65
C PRO A 67 25.27 12.62 -5.01
N LYS A 68 25.75 11.44 -4.62
CA LYS A 68 27.11 11.28 -4.04
C LYS A 68 28.24 11.29 -5.08
N HIS A 69 27.88 11.32 -6.36
CA HIS A 69 28.79 11.29 -7.49
C HIS A 69 28.18 12.06 -8.66
N TYR A 70 29.00 12.37 -9.67
CA TYR A 70 28.61 13.18 -10.83
C TYR A 70 27.47 12.56 -11.67
N HIS A 71 27.42 11.24 -11.80
CA HIS A 71 26.43 10.57 -12.64
C HIS A 71 25.04 10.49 -11.97
N ILE A 72 24.14 11.40 -12.31
CA ILE A 72 22.80 11.48 -11.67
C ILE A 72 21.86 10.32 -12.06
N ASP A 73 22.18 9.63 -13.15
CA ASP A 73 21.47 8.48 -13.70
C ASP A 73 21.93 7.14 -13.07
N HIS A 74 22.81 7.20 -12.07
CA HIS A 74 23.29 6.05 -11.31
C HIS A 74 22.91 6.14 -9.83
N CYS A 75 22.73 4.98 -9.20
CA CYS A 75 22.38 4.88 -7.79
C CYS A 75 23.53 5.34 -6.90
N SER A 76 23.28 6.33 -6.05
CA SER A 76 24.27 6.89 -5.09
C SER A 76 24.77 5.92 -4.01
N TYR A 77 24.27 4.68 -3.99
CA TYR A 77 24.64 3.67 -3.00
C TYR A 77 25.28 2.41 -3.60
N CYS A 78 24.77 1.92 -4.72
CA CYS A 78 25.27 0.68 -5.34
C CYS A 78 25.89 0.91 -6.73
N GLY A 79 25.83 2.13 -7.27
CA GLY A 79 26.37 2.46 -8.58
C GLY A 79 25.58 1.90 -9.76
N SER A 80 24.51 1.13 -9.54
CA SER A 80 23.69 0.59 -10.64
C SER A 80 22.95 1.70 -11.40
N TRP A 81 22.76 1.50 -12.70
CA TRP A 81 22.02 2.40 -13.58
C TRP A 81 20.53 2.47 -13.19
N LEU A 82 19.99 3.69 -13.07
CA LEU A 82 18.61 3.95 -12.66
C LEU A 82 17.57 3.85 -13.81
N GLY A 83 18.03 3.82 -15.06
CA GLY A 83 17.20 3.60 -16.25
C GLY A 83 16.94 2.13 -16.59
N GLN A 84 17.29 1.22 -15.68
CA GLN A 84 17.03 -0.21 -15.85
C GLN A 84 15.51 -0.44 -15.99
N LYS A 85 15.09 -1.21 -16.99
CA LYS A 85 13.70 -1.65 -17.12
C LYS A 85 13.44 -2.72 -16.07
N ASP A 86 12.27 -2.68 -15.43
CA ASP A 86 11.87 -3.69 -14.44
C ASP A 86 11.57 -5.00 -15.20
N GLU A 87 12.58 -5.85 -15.42
CA GLU A 87 12.43 -7.13 -16.14
C GLU A 87 11.46 -8.09 -15.41
N VAL A 88 11.19 -7.83 -14.13
CA VAL A 88 10.25 -8.60 -13.27
C VAL A 88 8.79 -8.11 -13.42
N ALA A 89 8.50 -7.18 -14.35
CA ALA A 89 7.20 -6.55 -14.51
C ALA A 89 6.05 -7.48 -14.97
N VAL A 90 6.30 -8.77 -15.24
CA VAL A 90 5.28 -9.73 -15.72
C VAL A 90 4.14 -9.96 -14.70
N GLN A 91 4.29 -9.54 -13.44
CA GLN A 91 3.28 -9.78 -12.38
C GLN A 91 2.76 -8.51 -11.66
N LYS A 92 3.29 -7.31 -11.96
CA LYS A 92 2.75 -6.08 -11.35
C LYS A 92 1.56 -5.57 -12.16
N PRO A 93 0.49 -5.07 -11.51
CA PRO A 93 -0.59 -4.42 -12.24
C PRO A 93 0.00 -3.24 -13.03
N ILE A 94 -0.34 -3.18 -14.32
CA ILE A 94 0.02 -2.06 -15.20
C ILE A 94 -0.48 -0.78 -14.53
N PHE A 95 0.41 0.18 -14.34
CA PHE A 95 0.02 1.49 -13.84
C PHE A 95 -0.93 2.13 -14.86
N SER A 96 -2.17 2.41 -14.45
CA SER A 96 -3.16 3.10 -15.26
C SER A 96 -3.50 4.42 -14.57
N PRO A 97 -3.06 5.57 -15.09
CA PRO A 97 -3.37 6.86 -14.48
C PRO A 97 -4.88 7.12 -14.53
N THR A 98 -5.42 7.67 -13.45
CA THR A 98 -6.82 8.11 -13.43
C THR A 98 -6.99 9.44 -14.19
N ARG A 99 -8.23 9.82 -14.50
CA ARG A 99 -8.54 11.13 -15.11
C ARG A 99 -8.01 12.30 -14.28
N PHE A 100 -7.99 12.15 -12.95
CA PHE A 100 -7.43 13.15 -12.06
C PHE A 100 -5.89 13.16 -12.09
N ASP A 101 -5.24 12.00 -12.20
CA ASP A 101 -3.78 11.94 -12.31
C ASP A 101 -3.31 12.60 -13.62
N GLN A 102 -4.00 12.35 -14.73
CA GLN A 102 -3.75 13.00 -16.02
C GLN A 102 -3.91 14.51 -15.91
N PHE A 103 -5.06 14.97 -15.40
CA PHE A 103 -5.31 16.38 -15.14
C PHE A 103 -4.20 17.03 -14.29
N ALA A 104 -3.76 16.36 -13.23
CA ALA A 104 -2.72 16.90 -12.34
C ALA A 104 -1.36 17.03 -13.05
N ALA A 105 -1.01 16.07 -13.91
CA ALA A 105 0.20 16.16 -14.73
C ALA A 105 0.13 17.33 -15.72
N ASP A 106 -0.99 17.47 -16.43
CA ASP A 106 -1.22 18.54 -17.40
C ASP A 106 -1.22 19.92 -16.75
N ALA A 107 -1.91 20.06 -15.60
CA ALA A 107 -1.95 21.30 -14.84
C ALA A 107 -0.56 21.73 -14.36
N VAL A 108 0.29 20.80 -13.92
CA VAL A 108 1.68 21.10 -13.55
C VAL A 108 2.48 21.53 -14.78
N ALA A 109 2.34 20.82 -15.90
CA ALA A 109 3.05 21.16 -17.13
C ALA A 109 2.68 22.57 -17.64
N GLU A 110 1.39 22.92 -17.59
CA GLU A 110 0.91 24.28 -17.90
C GLU A 110 1.47 25.32 -16.93
N MET A 111 1.44 25.06 -15.62
CA MET A 111 2.01 25.97 -14.62
C MET A 111 3.51 26.22 -14.81
N ILE A 112 4.28 25.20 -15.22
CA ILE A 112 5.71 25.34 -15.51
C ILE A 112 5.91 26.16 -16.78
N ARG A 113 5.12 25.90 -17.82
CA ARG A 113 5.18 26.61 -19.12
C ARG A 113 4.86 28.09 -18.98
N GLU A 114 3.84 28.42 -18.19
CA GLU A 114 3.33 29.79 -17.98
C GLU A 114 4.02 30.52 -16.82
N GLY A 115 5.08 29.91 -16.26
CA GLY A 115 5.74 30.38 -15.04
C GLY A 115 6.44 31.74 -15.17
N SER A 116 6.79 32.18 -16.38
CA SER A 116 7.47 33.46 -16.63
C SER A 116 6.66 34.67 -16.13
N ASP A 117 5.34 34.64 -16.29
CA ASP A 117 4.45 35.75 -15.94
C ASP A 117 3.66 35.47 -14.67
N VAL A 118 4.07 34.49 -13.86
CA VAL A 118 3.33 34.01 -12.68
C VAL A 118 3.00 35.13 -11.68
N LEU A 119 3.92 36.08 -11.50
CA LEU A 119 3.75 37.18 -10.55
C LEU A 119 2.66 38.17 -10.97
N ALA A 120 2.33 38.23 -12.27
CA ALA A 120 1.32 39.14 -12.80
C ALA A 120 -0.11 38.74 -12.42
N TYR A 121 -0.36 37.44 -12.17
CA TYR A 121 -1.72 36.92 -11.96
C TYR A 121 -1.87 35.99 -10.74
N ALA A 122 -0.81 35.30 -10.32
CA ALA A 122 -0.89 34.27 -9.29
C ALA A 122 -0.72 34.83 -7.87
N SER A 123 -1.66 35.65 -7.43
CA SER A 123 -1.70 36.17 -6.05
C SER A 123 -2.80 35.49 -5.23
N TYR A 124 -2.64 35.50 -3.89
CA TYR A 124 -3.71 35.01 -3.02
C TYR A 124 -4.98 35.89 -3.07
N PRO A 125 -4.88 37.23 -3.09
CA PRO A 125 -6.04 38.09 -3.34
C PRO A 125 -6.77 37.79 -4.65
N ARG A 126 -6.03 37.51 -5.73
CA ARG A 126 -6.62 37.09 -7.00
C ARG A 126 -7.40 35.79 -6.84
N LEU A 127 -6.82 34.78 -6.21
CA LEU A 127 -7.54 33.53 -5.91
C LEU A 127 -8.82 33.80 -5.11
N GLN A 128 -8.76 34.62 -4.06
CA GLN A 128 -9.94 34.97 -3.25
C GLN A 128 -11.03 35.65 -4.09
N GLN A 129 -10.64 36.57 -4.97
CA GLN A 129 -11.56 37.21 -5.91
C GLN A 129 -12.24 36.17 -6.81
N ARG A 130 -11.45 35.30 -7.45
CA ARG A 130 -11.98 34.25 -8.34
C ARG A 130 -12.96 33.33 -7.60
N LEU A 131 -12.62 32.90 -6.39
CA LEU A 131 -13.52 32.06 -5.58
C LEU A 131 -14.85 32.76 -5.26
N LYS A 132 -14.85 34.07 -5.04
CA LYS A 132 -16.09 34.86 -4.85
C LYS A 132 -16.91 34.95 -6.14
N GLU A 133 -16.27 35.20 -7.27
CA GLU A 133 -16.93 35.27 -8.58
C GLU A 133 -17.60 33.94 -8.95
N TYR A 134 -16.93 32.80 -8.71
CA TYR A 134 -17.54 31.47 -8.88
C TYR A 134 -18.71 31.23 -7.91
N ALA A 135 -18.58 31.64 -6.63
CA ALA A 135 -19.66 31.49 -5.67
C ALA A 135 -20.90 32.32 -6.04
N GLU A 136 -20.69 33.54 -6.56
CA GLU A 136 -21.76 34.40 -7.07
C GLU A 136 -22.47 33.74 -8.24
N LEU A 137 -21.72 33.32 -9.26
CA LEU A 137 -22.28 32.73 -10.48
C LEU A 137 -23.01 31.40 -10.22
N LEU A 138 -22.45 30.53 -9.37
CA LEU A 138 -22.95 29.16 -9.20
C LEU A 138 -24.00 29.03 -8.09
N THR A 139 -23.97 29.92 -7.10
CA THR A 139 -24.76 29.76 -5.86
C THR A 139 -25.26 31.08 -5.27
N ALA A 140 -25.32 32.16 -6.06
CA ALA A 140 -25.74 33.50 -5.61
C ALA A 140 -25.01 33.97 -4.34
N GLY A 141 -23.70 33.66 -4.28
CA GLY A 141 -22.81 34.06 -3.18
C GLY A 141 -22.86 33.16 -1.94
N VAL A 142 -23.74 32.14 -1.91
CA VAL A 142 -23.89 31.23 -0.78
C VAL A 142 -22.73 30.22 -0.73
N CYS A 143 -21.66 30.61 -0.04
CA CYS A 143 -20.40 29.82 0.03
C CYS A 143 -20.58 28.37 0.51
N SER A 144 -21.52 28.09 1.42
CA SER A 144 -21.78 26.72 1.91
C SER A 144 -22.37 25.82 0.83
N GLU A 145 -23.26 26.36 0.00
CA GLU A 145 -23.78 25.65 -1.17
C GLU A 145 -22.70 25.47 -2.22
N PHE A 146 -21.83 26.47 -2.41
CA PHE A 146 -20.71 26.33 -3.34
C PHE A 146 -19.74 25.22 -2.90
N GLU A 147 -19.39 25.18 -1.61
CA GLU A 147 -18.59 24.11 -1.02
C GLU A 147 -19.21 22.73 -1.25
N ARG A 148 -20.52 22.60 -1.03
CA ARG A 148 -21.26 21.35 -1.26
C ARG A 148 -21.30 20.98 -2.74
N LEU A 149 -21.53 21.94 -3.63
CA LEU A 149 -21.58 21.75 -5.08
C LEU A 149 -20.26 21.19 -5.60
N VAL A 150 -19.13 21.80 -5.21
CA VAL A 150 -17.80 21.29 -5.60
C VAL A 150 -17.30 20.17 -4.68
N GLY A 151 -18.14 19.57 -3.84
CA GLY A 151 -17.82 18.40 -3.02
C GLY A 151 -16.71 18.62 -1.98
N PHE A 152 -16.63 19.80 -1.36
CA PHE A 152 -15.82 20.04 -0.17
C PHE A 152 -16.65 19.97 1.11
N ARG A 153 -15.98 19.76 2.25
CA ARG A 153 -16.62 19.90 3.56
C ARG A 153 -16.93 21.36 3.84
N HIS A 154 -17.92 21.60 4.69
CA HIS A 154 -18.24 22.94 5.17
C HIS A 154 -16.99 23.63 5.71
N SER A 155 -16.87 24.93 5.46
CA SER A 155 -15.80 25.84 5.84
C SER A 155 -14.51 25.83 5.00
N VAL A 156 -14.31 24.92 4.05
CA VAL A 156 -13.05 24.87 3.28
C VAL A 156 -12.86 26.11 2.41
N LEU A 157 -13.78 26.37 1.47
CA LEU A 157 -13.66 27.49 0.54
C LEU A 157 -13.90 28.82 1.26
N SER A 158 -14.84 28.85 2.20
CA SER A 158 -15.11 30.06 2.99
C SER A 158 -13.92 30.46 3.86
N ASN A 159 -13.13 29.52 4.38
CA ASN A 159 -11.86 29.85 5.04
C ASN A 159 -10.83 30.39 4.03
N TRP A 160 -10.72 29.80 2.82
CA TRP A 160 -9.86 30.35 1.76
C TRP A 160 -10.29 31.76 1.35
N ILE A 161 -11.59 32.04 1.32
CA ILE A 161 -12.12 33.38 0.99
C ILE A 161 -11.89 34.37 2.14
N LYS A 162 -12.09 33.97 3.40
CA LYS A 162 -12.24 34.90 4.54
C LYS A 162 -11.11 34.90 5.57
N ARG A 163 -10.33 33.83 5.71
CA ARG A 163 -9.46 33.59 6.90
C ARG A 163 -7.95 33.50 6.64
N ASP A 164 -7.45 34.01 5.52
CA ASP A 164 -6.03 33.87 5.09
C ASP A 164 -5.49 32.42 5.16
N THR A 165 -6.39 31.43 5.12
CA THR A 165 -6.01 30.02 5.07
C THR A 165 -5.79 29.63 3.62
N ARG A 166 -4.53 29.50 3.21
CA ARG A 166 -4.18 29.22 1.81
C ARG A 166 -4.42 27.75 1.45
N PRO A 167 -4.82 27.44 0.21
CA PRO A 167 -5.03 26.06 -0.21
C PRO A 167 -3.71 25.28 -0.24
N LYS A 168 -3.81 23.99 0.11
CA LYS A 168 -2.81 23.00 -0.30
C LYS A 168 -2.96 22.75 -1.80
N ILE A 169 -1.86 22.50 -2.50
CA ILE A 169 -1.86 22.28 -3.96
C ILE A 169 -2.85 21.17 -4.38
N GLN A 170 -2.90 20.07 -3.62
CA GLN A 170 -3.80 18.95 -3.90
C GLN A 170 -5.29 19.34 -3.85
N LEU A 171 -5.67 20.22 -2.91
CA LEU A 171 -7.04 20.69 -2.80
C LEU A 171 -7.37 21.72 -3.89
N LEU A 172 -6.42 22.59 -4.26
CA LEU A 172 -6.60 23.49 -5.39
C LEU A 172 -6.79 22.71 -6.70
N PHE A 173 -5.99 21.67 -6.93
CA PHE A 173 -6.10 20.84 -8.12
C PHE A 173 -7.43 20.09 -8.15
N LEU A 174 -7.87 19.54 -7.02
CA LEU A 174 -9.18 18.91 -6.93
C LEU A 174 -10.32 19.90 -7.24
N PHE A 175 -10.21 21.14 -6.74
CA PHE A 175 -11.15 22.20 -7.07
C PHE A 175 -11.16 22.52 -8.57
N CYS A 176 -10.00 22.74 -9.17
CA CYS A 176 -9.86 23.05 -10.60
C CYS A 176 -10.40 21.92 -11.48
N PHE A 177 -10.06 20.66 -11.16
CA PHE A 177 -10.55 19.48 -11.86
C PHE A 177 -12.08 19.39 -11.90
N ARG A 178 -12.74 19.73 -10.78
CA ARG A 178 -14.20 19.71 -10.64
C ARG A 178 -14.89 20.84 -11.39
N LEU A 179 -14.20 21.96 -11.58
CA LEU A 179 -14.66 23.08 -12.38
C LEU A 179 -14.23 22.98 -13.86
N GLU A 180 -13.62 21.86 -14.26
CA GLU A 180 -13.11 21.64 -15.63
C GLU A 180 -12.17 22.76 -16.10
N THR A 181 -11.36 23.30 -15.19
CA THR A 181 -10.39 24.36 -15.44
C THR A 181 -9.02 23.97 -14.90
N SER A 182 -7.97 24.69 -15.29
CA SER A 182 -6.63 24.54 -14.71
C SER A 182 -6.33 25.65 -13.71
N PRO A 183 -5.30 25.51 -12.85
CA PRO A 183 -4.89 26.60 -11.95
C PRO A 183 -4.52 27.89 -12.69
N VAL A 184 -3.95 27.79 -13.90
CA VAL A 184 -3.58 28.96 -14.70
C VAL A 184 -4.83 29.65 -15.23
N ARG A 185 -5.72 28.90 -15.89
CA ARG A 185 -6.98 29.43 -16.45
C ARG A 185 -7.90 29.98 -15.38
N LEU A 186 -8.02 29.29 -14.24
CA LEU A 186 -8.80 29.74 -13.07
C LEU A 186 -8.45 31.19 -12.67
N LEU A 187 -7.17 31.55 -12.74
CA LEU A 187 -6.65 32.82 -12.26
C LEU A 187 -6.58 33.89 -13.35
N ARG A 188 -6.40 33.49 -14.62
CA ARG A 188 -6.21 34.41 -15.75
C ARG A 188 -7.48 34.68 -16.53
N GLU A 189 -8.20 33.64 -16.90
CA GLU A 189 -9.29 33.70 -17.87
C GLU A 189 -10.61 34.09 -17.21
N ASP A 190 -11.61 34.49 -18.00
CA ASP A 190 -12.95 34.72 -17.50
C ASP A 190 -13.66 33.41 -17.16
N ILE A 191 -14.64 33.48 -16.26
CA ILE A 191 -15.43 32.29 -15.90
C ILE A 191 -16.33 31.94 -17.09
N PRO A 192 -16.29 30.71 -17.62
CA PRO A 192 -17.18 30.32 -18.70
C PRO A 192 -18.65 30.49 -18.29
N ALA A 193 -19.42 31.27 -19.04
CA ALA A 193 -20.84 31.50 -18.75
C ALA A 193 -21.69 30.21 -18.80
N THR A 194 -21.17 29.16 -19.43
CA THR A 194 -21.80 27.84 -19.54
C THR A 194 -21.58 26.94 -18.32
N ILE A 195 -20.76 27.35 -17.34
CA ILE A 195 -20.43 26.49 -16.20
C ILE A 195 -21.66 26.10 -15.34
N PRO A 196 -22.67 26.96 -15.08
CA PRO A 196 -23.83 26.58 -14.29
C PRO A 196 -24.65 25.45 -14.93
N GLN A 197 -24.64 25.33 -16.26
CA GLN A 197 -25.36 24.28 -16.99
C GLN A 197 -24.61 22.95 -16.99
N ILE A 198 -23.29 22.96 -16.84
CA ILE A 198 -22.42 21.78 -16.92
C ILE A 198 -22.17 21.18 -15.54
N ILE A 199 -21.99 22.03 -14.52
CA ILE A 199 -21.56 21.57 -13.20
C ILE A 199 -22.68 20.82 -12.46
N GLN A 200 -22.30 19.69 -11.86
CA GLN A 200 -23.19 18.87 -11.03
C GLN A 200 -22.58 18.69 -9.63
N PRO A 201 -23.41 18.45 -8.59
CA PRO A 201 -22.91 18.22 -7.24
C PRO A 201 -21.93 17.06 -7.17
N PHE A 202 -20.71 17.34 -6.69
CA PHE A 202 -19.70 16.32 -6.47
C PHE A 202 -19.85 15.65 -5.10
N PRO A 203 -19.51 14.35 -4.97
CA PRO A 203 -19.45 13.71 -3.67
C PRO A 203 -18.42 14.41 -2.77
N ILE A 204 -18.75 14.51 -1.48
CA ILE A 204 -17.88 15.14 -0.48
C ILE A 204 -16.51 14.45 -0.48
N HIS A 205 -15.46 15.24 -0.68
CA HIS A 205 -14.09 14.77 -0.58
C HIS A 205 -13.77 14.43 0.89
N ILE A 206 -13.65 13.13 1.16
CA ILE A 206 -13.14 12.63 2.42
C ILE A 206 -11.65 12.36 2.21
N ALA A 207 -10.80 13.28 2.67
CA ALA A 207 -9.36 13.02 2.71
C ALA A 207 -9.13 11.74 3.52
N ARG A 208 -8.31 10.81 3.00
CA ARG A 208 -7.85 9.66 3.79
C ARG A 208 -7.17 10.23 5.03
N ILE A 209 -7.76 9.98 6.21
CA ILE A 209 -7.17 10.39 7.48
C ILE A 209 -5.85 9.64 7.60
N GLN A 210 -4.73 10.34 7.40
CA GLN A 210 -3.45 9.82 7.86
C GLN A 210 -3.53 9.77 9.38
N VAL A 211 -3.59 8.56 9.94
CA VAL A 211 -3.47 8.38 11.38
C VAL A 211 -2.09 8.89 11.76
N LYS A 212 -2.02 10.09 12.35
CA LYS A 212 -0.80 10.56 12.99
C LYS A 212 -0.56 9.70 14.23
N LEU A 213 0.54 8.98 14.23
CA LEU A 213 0.97 8.19 15.38
C LEU A 213 1.50 9.14 16.48
N THR A 214 0.60 9.66 17.32
CA THR A 214 0.98 10.46 18.48
C THR A 214 1.76 9.62 19.48
N ALA A 215 2.55 10.25 20.36
CA ALA A 215 3.31 9.52 21.41
C ALA A 215 2.39 8.66 22.30
N LYS A 216 1.19 9.18 22.63
CA LYS A 216 0.16 8.45 23.37
C LYS A 216 -0.33 7.23 22.61
N LEU A 217 -0.69 7.39 21.33
CA LEU A 217 -1.17 6.30 20.48
C LEU A 217 -0.07 5.25 20.24
N ARG A 218 1.19 5.69 20.07
CA ARG A 218 2.34 4.78 19.93
C ARG A 218 2.49 3.89 21.16
N LYS A 219 2.43 4.48 22.36
CA LYS A 219 2.54 3.74 23.61
C LYS A 219 1.37 2.77 23.80
N GLN A 220 0.15 3.19 23.47
CA GLN A 220 -1.03 2.34 23.51
C GLN A 220 -0.87 1.14 22.56
N LEU A 221 -0.57 1.36 21.28
CA LEU A 221 -0.40 0.29 20.30
C LEU A 221 0.74 -0.66 20.63
N HIS A 222 1.86 -0.14 21.15
CA HIS A 222 2.94 -1.00 21.64
C HIS A 222 2.46 -1.93 22.76
N ASN A 223 1.71 -1.40 23.73
CA ASN A 223 1.16 -2.21 24.82
C ASN A 223 0.12 -3.22 24.33
N ASP A 224 -0.75 -2.83 23.41
CA ASP A 224 -1.78 -3.71 22.85
C ASP A 224 -1.16 -4.85 22.05
N LEU A 225 -0.13 -4.57 21.23
CA LEU A 225 0.64 -5.58 20.51
C LEU A 225 1.39 -6.50 21.46
N LYS A 226 1.98 -5.95 22.52
CA LYS A 226 2.66 -6.73 23.55
C LYS A 226 1.69 -7.66 24.29
N ALA A 227 0.49 -7.19 24.63
CA ALA A 227 -0.55 -8.02 25.24
C ALA A 227 -1.00 -9.16 24.31
N ILE A 228 -0.99 -8.96 23.00
CA ILE A 228 -1.25 -10.03 22.01
C ILE A 228 -0.11 -11.07 22.02
N ILE A 229 1.16 -10.62 22.09
CA ILE A 229 2.33 -11.51 22.12
C ILE A 229 2.38 -12.32 23.42
N ASP A 230 2.09 -11.66 24.54
CA ASP A 230 2.18 -12.24 25.89
C ASP A 230 0.90 -13.01 26.29
N SER A 231 -0.09 -13.12 25.39
CA SER A 231 -1.32 -13.87 25.64
C SER A 231 -1.04 -15.37 25.78
N THR A 232 -1.75 -16.00 26.73
CA THR A 232 -1.74 -17.46 26.94
C THR A 232 -2.68 -18.21 25.99
N ASP A 233 -3.52 -17.51 25.25
CA ASP A 233 -4.45 -18.10 24.29
C ASP A 233 -3.71 -18.61 23.05
N GLU A 234 -4.43 -19.33 22.16
CA GLU A 234 -3.84 -19.73 20.89
C GLU A 234 -3.31 -18.51 20.11
N PRO A 235 -2.05 -18.53 19.67
CA PRO A 235 -1.46 -17.40 18.96
C PRO A 235 -2.29 -17.05 17.73
N ILE A 236 -2.69 -15.79 17.60
CA ILE A 236 -3.48 -15.33 16.47
C ILE A 236 -2.59 -15.03 15.26
N THR A 237 -3.18 -15.01 14.07
CA THR A 237 -2.50 -14.54 12.88
C THR A 237 -2.26 -13.03 12.95
N PHE A 238 -1.26 -12.55 12.22
CA PHE A 238 -1.03 -11.10 12.12
C PHE A 238 -2.23 -10.35 11.52
N MET A 239 -3.00 -10.98 10.63
CA MET A 239 -4.21 -10.37 10.06
C MET A 239 -5.35 -10.25 11.09
N GLU A 240 -5.50 -11.22 11.98
CA GLU A 240 -6.44 -11.12 13.11
C GLU A 240 -6.02 -10.04 14.09
N ALA A 241 -4.71 -9.92 14.38
CA ALA A 241 -4.19 -8.82 15.18
C ALA A 241 -4.51 -7.45 14.56
N CYS A 242 -4.32 -7.29 13.24
CA CYS A 242 -4.70 -6.07 12.51
C CYS A 242 -6.19 -5.75 12.68
N LYS A 243 -7.07 -6.76 12.51
CA LYS A 243 -8.52 -6.61 12.65
C LYS A 243 -8.92 -6.24 14.09
N LYS A 244 -8.31 -6.86 15.09
CA LYS A 244 -8.57 -6.60 16.52
C LYS A 244 -8.20 -5.17 16.92
N LEU A 245 -7.10 -4.66 16.38
CA LEU A 245 -6.63 -3.30 16.67
C LEU A 245 -7.28 -2.23 15.79
N GLY A 246 -7.91 -2.61 14.67
CA GLY A 246 -8.55 -1.67 13.74
C GLY A 246 -7.56 -0.94 12.82
N TYR A 247 -6.36 -1.49 12.60
CA TYR A 247 -5.32 -0.86 11.76
C TYR A 247 -4.92 -1.74 10.57
N THR A 248 -4.41 -1.10 9.53
CA THR A 248 -3.95 -1.80 8.33
C THR A 248 -2.62 -2.51 8.57
N ASN A 249 -2.40 -3.61 7.84
CA ASN A 249 -1.16 -4.40 7.85
C ASN A 249 0.07 -3.51 7.59
N SER A 250 -0.02 -2.64 6.57
CA SER A 250 1.07 -1.73 6.21
C SER A 250 1.41 -0.73 7.31
N PHE A 251 0.40 -0.21 8.01
CA PHE A 251 0.60 0.74 9.11
C PHE A 251 1.34 0.09 10.28
N LEU A 252 0.88 -1.08 10.73
CA LEU A 252 1.50 -1.77 11.87
C LEU A 252 2.92 -2.26 11.54
N LYS A 253 3.15 -2.81 10.34
CA LYS A 253 4.49 -3.25 9.92
C LYS A 253 5.49 -2.10 9.81
N TYR A 254 5.04 -0.93 9.38
CA TYR A 254 5.91 0.24 9.25
C TYR A 254 6.35 0.76 10.61
N TRP A 255 5.43 0.86 11.57
CA TRP A 255 5.70 1.49 12.87
C TRP A 255 6.16 0.54 13.99
N PHE A 256 5.81 -0.75 13.90
CA PHE A 256 6.06 -1.78 14.92
C PHE A 256 6.60 -3.09 14.30
N PRO A 257 7.70 -3.03 13.51
CA PRO A 257 8.16 -4.17 12.73
C PRO A 257 8.54 -5.38 13.58
N ASP A 258 9.11 -5.15 14.77
CA ASP A 258 9.60 -6.22 15.65
C ASP A 258 8.45 -6.96 16.32
N GLU A 259 7.45 -6.24 16.82
CA GLU A 259 6.23 -6.82 17.38
C GLU A 259 5.46 -7.60 16.32
N CYS A 260 5.33 -7.07 15.10
CA CYS A 260 4.70 -7.76 13.98
C CYS A 260 5.43 -9.07 13.63
N ARG A 261 6.76 -9.06 13.66
CA ARG A 261 7.59 -10.25 13.41
C ARG A 261 7.37 -11.30 14.50
N ARG A 262 7.38 -10.90 15.78
CA ARG A 262 7.14 -11.81 16.90
C ARG A 262 5.79 -12.52 16.84
N ILE A 263 4.70 -11.80 16.53
CA ILE A 263 3.37 -12.41 16.33
C ILE A 263 3.42 -13.46 15.21
N THR A 264 4.08 -13.12 14.10
CA THR A 264 4.21 -14.02 12.95
C THR A 264 4.99 -15.28 13.30
N ASP A 265 6.11 -15.15 14.03
CA ASP A 265 6.98 -16.26 14.39
C ASP A 265 6.34 -17.16 15.45
N GLN A 266 5.63 -16.58 16.42
CA GLN A 266 4.88 -17.33 17.43
C GLN A 266 3.77 -18.18 16.79
N ARG A 267 3.01 -17.61 15.82
CA ARG A 267 2.00 -18.38 15.09
C ARG A 267 2.64 -19.50 14.26
N LYS A 268 3.76 -19.24 13.58
CA LYS A 268 4.47 -20.28 12.82
C LYS A 268 4.91 -21.43 13.72
N LYS A 269 5.50 -21.11 14.87
CA LYS A 269 5.94 -22.11 15.85
C LYS A 269 4.76 -22.94 16.35
N TYR A 270 3.67 -22.30 16.76
CA TYR A 270 2.44 -22.98 17.19
C TYR A 270 1.86 -23.91 16.11
N VAL A 271 1.81 -23.46 14.85
CA VAL A 271 1.30 -24.29 13.73
C VAL A 271 2.18 -25.52 13.49
N ILE A 272 3.50 -25.38 13.58
CA ILE A 272 4.44 -26.52 13.46
C ILE A 272 4.23 -27.49 14.61
N GLU A 273 4.24 -27.01 15.86
CA GLU A 273 4.05 -27.83 17.06
C GLU A 273 2.70 -28.56 17.03
N LYS A 274 1.63 -27.86 16.65
CA LYS A 274 0.29 -28.44 16.55
C LYS A 274 0.21 -29.49 15.44
N ARG A 275 0.87 -29.27 14.30
CA ARG A 275 0.94 -30.25 13.20
C ARG A 275 1.69 -31.50 13.65
N ASP A 276 2.81 -31.35 14.35
CA ASP A 276 3.64 -32.45 14.81
C ASP A 276 2.95 -33.23 15.94
N GLU A 277 2.18 -32.56 16.80
CA GLU A 277 1.30 -33.18 17.78
C GLU A 277 0.20 -34.02 17.12
N ILE A 278 -0.51 -33.45 16.13
CA ILE A 278 -1.54 -34.18 15.36
C ILE A 278 -0.91 -35.40 14.64
N ALA A 279 0.31 -35.26 14.12
CA ALA A 279 1.02 -36.36 13.48
C ALA A 279 1.35 -37.48 14.49
N ARG A 280 1.89 -37.14 15.66
CA ARG A 280 2.19 -38.11 16.74
C ARG A 280 0.93 -38.85 17.21
N GLN A 281 -0.17 -38.12 17.45
CA GLN A 281 -1.45 -38.73 17.83
C GLN A 281 -1.98 -39.68 16.76
N ALA A 282 -1.86 -39.32 15.48
CA ALA A 282 -2.28 -40.17 14.38
C ALA A 282 -1.40 -41.43 14.22
N GLU A 283 -0.10 -41.31 14.49
CA GLU A 283 0.84 -42.43 14.50
C GLU A 283 0.54 -43.41 15.64
N GLU A 284 0.39 -42.91 16.88
CA GLU A 284 0.08 -43.73 18.06
C GLU A 284 -1.27 -44.44 17.92
N PHE A 285 -2.30 -43.73 17.43
CA PHE A 285 -3.60 -44.33 17.19
C PHE A 285 -3.53 -45.50 16.20
N ALA A 286 -2.79 -45.30 15.10
CA ALA A 286 -2.60 -46.34 14.09
C ALA A 286 -1.80 -47.53 14.64
N TYR A 287 -0.75 -47.26 15.42
CA TYR A 287 0.04 -48.29 16.10
C TYR A 287 -0.83 -49.15 17.02
N ASN A 288 -1.57 -48.52 17.95
CA ASN A 288 -2.42 -49.23 18.92
C ASN A 288 -3.51 -50.06 18.24
N THR A 289 -4.15 -49.51 17.20
CA THR A 289 -5.20 -50.20 16.44
C THR A 289 -4.66 -51.46 15.73
N VAL A 290 -3.45 -51.40 15.18
CA VAL A 290 -2.85 -52.56 14.49
C VAL A 290 -2.34 -53.60 15.49
N MET A 291 -1.74 -53.16 16.61
CA MET A 291 -1.34 -54.08 17.68
C MET A 291 -2.52 -54.85 18.26
N GLU A 292 -3.66 -54.19 18.49
CA GLU A 292 -4.89 -54.84 18.96
C GLU A 292 -5.44 -55.83 17.94
N LEU A 293 -5.38 -55.51 16.64
CA LEU A 293 -5.80 -56.43 15.58
C LEU A 293 -4.93 -57.69 15.54
N LEU A 294 -3.61 -57.53 15.69
CA LEU A 294 -2.64 -58.63 15.66
C LEU A 294 -2.72 -59.51 16.91
N SER A 295 -2.92 -58.93 18.10
CA SER A 295 -3.08 -59.69 19.35
C SER A 295 -4.34 -60.56 19.36
N GLN A 296 -5.37 -60.19 18.59
CA GLN A 296 -6.56 -61.02 18.34
C GLN A 296 -6.34 -62.16 17.34
N GLY A 297 -5.10 -62.38 16.86
CA GLY A 297 -4.75 -63.42 15.89
C GLY A 297 -5.25 -63.14 14.46
N LYS A 298 -5.72 -61.92 14.17
CA LYS A 298 -6.26 -61.54 12.86
C LYS A 298 -5.15 -61.02 11.95
N ARG A 299 -5.20 -61.40 10.67
CA ARG A 299 -4.21 -60.96 9.68
C ARG A 299 -4.38 -59.47 9.35
N ALA A 300 -3.33 -58.68 9.60
CA ALA A 300 -3.32 -57.24 9.34
C ALA A 300 -3.16 -56.92 7.84
N ASN A 301 -4.27 -56.98 7.08
CA ASN A 301 -4.28 -56.61 5.66
C ASN A 301 -4.63 -55.11 5.47
N LYS A 302 -4.14 -54.51 4.37
CA LYS A 302 -4.35 -53.08 4.06
C LYS A 302 -5.82 -52.63 4.07
N LYS A 303 -6.75 -53.39 3.46
CA LYS A 303 -8.19 -53.12 3.46
C LYS A 303 -8.80 -53.18 4.87
N ILE A 304 -8.33 -54.10 5.72
CA ILE A 304 -8.83 -54.24 7.10
C ILE A 304 -8.37 -53.04 7.94
N ILE A 305 -7.09 -52.66 7.83
CA ILE A 305 -6.53 -51.49 8.52
C ILE A 305 -7.21 -50.20 8.04
N GLU A 306 -7.41 -50.02 6.73
CA GLU A 306 -8.14 -48.87 6.19
C GLU A 306 -9.59 -48.82 6.71
N LYS A 307 -10.27 -49.96 6.85
CA LYS A 307 -11.64 -50.01 7.41
C LYS A 307 -11.69 -49.56 8.87
N LEU A 308 -10.70 -49.90 9.68
CA LEU A 308 -10.62 -49.52 11.10
C LEU A 308 -10.23 -48.05 11.30
N LEU A 309 -9.41 -47.48 10.41
CA LEU A 309 -8.96 -46.08 10.51
C LEU A 309 -9.98 -45.06 9.95
N ARG A 310 -10.85 -45.50 9.03
CA ARG A 310 -11.82 -44.62 8.33
C ARG A 310 -12.78 -43.86 9.27
N PRO A 311 -13.35 -44.46 10.34
CA PRO A 311 -14.20 -43.73 11.29
C PRO A 311 -13.51 -42.55 11.97
N HIS A 312 -12.18 -42.61 12.13
CA HIS A 312 -11.36 -41.57 12.75
C HIS A 312 -10.77 -40.57 11.74
N LYS A 313 -11.22 -40.62 10.47
CA LYS A 313 -10.70 -39.79 9.36
C LYS A 313 -9.19 -39.94 9.15
N LEU A 314 -8.63 -41.11 9.48
CA LEU A 314 -7.23 -41.45 9.26
C LEU A 314 -7.08 -42.35 8.03
N SER A 315 -5.96 -42.20 7.32
CA SER A 315 -5.65 -42.96 6.11
C SER A 315 -4.15 -43.23 6.03
N GLN A 316 -3.76 -44.40 5.55
CA GLN A 316 -2.37 -44.79 5.30
C GLN A 316 -1.69 -43.97 4.19
N ALA A 317 -2.45 -43.12 3.48
CA ALA A 317 -1.89 -42.09 2.61
C ALA A 317 -1.09 -41.04 3.41
N ARG A 318 -1.42 -40.82 4.69
CA ARG A 318 -0.67 -39.91 5.58
C ARG A 318 0.63 -40.59 6.07
N PRO A 319 1.80 -39.92 5.97
CA PRO A 319 3.08 -40.49 6.41
C PRO A 319 3.08 -40.97 7.87
N ALA A 320 2.54 -40.18 8.80
CA ALA A 320 2.50 -40.51 10.22
C ALA A 320 1.67 -41.78 10.52
N VAL A 321 0.51 -41.92 9.86
CA VAL A 321 -0.33 -43.13 10.00
C VAL A 321 0.40 -44.37 9.47
N ARG A 322 1.11 -44.24 8.35
CA ARG A 322 1.90 -45.34 7.77
C ARG A 322 3.07 -45.74 8.67
N ALA A 323 3.74 -44.77 9.28
CA ALA A 323 4.80 -45.02 10.25
C ALA A 323 4.28 -45.84 11.45
N GLY A 324 3.10 -45.48 11.99
CA GLY A 324 2.48 -46.20 13.11
C GLY A 324 2.12 -47.64 12.77
N VAL A 325 1.53 -47.88 11.59
CA VAL A 325 1.22 -49.23 11.09
C VAL A 325 2.48 -50.06 10.94
N LYS A 326 3.53 -49.51 10.32
CA LYS A 326 4.81 -50.20 10.12
C LYS A 326 5.46 -50.56 11.46
N ARG A 327 5.52 -49.61 12.39
CA ARG A 327 6.06 -49.78 13.73
C ARG A 327 5.35 -50.91 14.50
N ALA A 328 4.02 -51.01 14.38
CA ALA A 328 3.25 -52.08 15.02
C ALA A 328 3.55 -53.47 14.45
N MET A 329 3.65 -53.58 13.12
CA MET A 329 4.02 -54.86 12.49
C MET A 329 5.42 -55.31 12.90
N GLU A 330 6.40 -54.41 12.88
CA GLU A 330 7.79 -54.70 13.27
C GLU A 330 7.89 -55.16 14.73
N ALA A 331 7.21 -54.47 15.65
CA ALA A 331 7.18 -54.84 17.07
C ALA A 331 6.58 -56.24 17.30
N PHE A 332 5.41 -56.52 16.69
CA PHE A 332 4.73 -57.81 16.86
C PHE A 332 5.53 -58.99 16.29
N PHE A 333 6.18 -58.82 15.14
CA PHE A 333 7.00 -59.90 14.55
C PHE A 333 8.31 -60.13 15.31
N ALA A 334 8.90 -59.08 15.88
CA ALA A 334 10.09 -59.21 16.72
C ALA A 334 9.78 -60.02 18.00
N GLU A 335 8.65 -59.75 18.66
CA GLU A 335 8.22 -60.49 19.87
C GLU A 335 7.90 -61.96 19.59
N ASN A 336 7.27 -62.27 18.45
CA ASN A 336 6.98 -63.66 18.08
C ASN A 336 8.20 -64.44 17.57
N SER A 337 9.22 -63.75 17.04
CA SER A 337 10.49 -64.39 16.62
C SER A 337 11.43 -64.67 17.80
N ALA A 338 11.22 -64.02 18.94
CA ALA A 338 11.97 -64.25 20.18
C ALA A 338 11.34 -65.33 21.08
N ASN A 339 10.08 -65.68 20.84
CA ASN A 339 9.30 -66.65 21.64
C ASN A 339 9.08 -68.01 20.94
N GLY A 340 9.61 -68.21 19.73
CA GLY A 340 9.60 -69.47 18.99
C GLY A 340 11.01 -69.96 18.74
#